data_AF-A0A6C0DFG1-F1
#
_entry.id   AF-A0A6C0DFG1-F1
#
_cell.length_a   1.000
_cell.length_b   1.000
_cell.length_c   1.000
_cell.angle_alpha   90.00
_cell.angle_beta   90.00
_cell.angle_gamma   90.00
#
_symmetry.space_group_name_H-M   'P 1'
#
loop_
_entity.id
_entity.type
_entity.pdbx_description
1 polymer ?
#
loop_
_entity_poly.entity_id
_entity_poly.type
_entity_poly.pdbx_seq_one_letter_code
_entity_poly.pdbx_strand_id
1 'polypeptide(L)'
;MFYSDTHVLAGQQAYHGYISGIGGKRIEGEEYFATAWRETIEELFEPTHIPANLMNELQSIEPARVFGRDYIIISYKLEQLQDMLPIFKRHLVNSKFYREFPLTISDLILKRIIVRDAEITHLCLLPKVENIRVHKDFVGDVTAST
;
A
#
# COMPACT_ATOMS: atom_id res chain seq x y z
N MET A 1 -2.41 2.60 -3.99
CA MET A 1 -2.96 3.51 -2.95
C MET A 1 -4.27 2.97 -2.42
N PHE A 2 -4.46 2.93 -1.11
CA PHE A 2 -5.72 2.58 -0.47
C PHE A 2 -6.27 3.80 0.30
N TYR A 3 -7.55 4.11 0.13
CA TYR A 3 -8.11 5.36 0.69
C TYR A 3 -9.57 5.23 1.15
N SER A 4 -9.98 6.10 2.07
CA SER A 4 -11.37 6.46 2.31
C SER A 4 -11.58 7.94 2.01
N ASP A 5 -12.77 8.46 2.26
CA ASP A 5 -13.05 9.88 2.11
C ASP A 5 -12.17 10.75 3.02
N THR A 6 -11.71 10.21 4.16
CA THR A 6 -11.00 10.97 5.19
C THR A 6 -9.56 10.54 5.39
N HIS A 7 -9.13 9.38 4.88
CA HIS A 7 -7.79 8.83 5.16
C HIS A 7 -7.17 8.11 3.96
N VAL A 8 -5.85 7.99 3.97
CA VAL A 8 -5.07 7.15 3.06
C VAL A 8 -4.17 6.21 3.86
N LEU A 9 -4.03 4.96 3.40
CA LEU A 9 -3.07 4.02 3.96
C LEU A 9 -1.67 4.35 3.45
N ALA A 10 -0.73 4.44 4.37
CA ALA A 10 0.67 4.74 4.11
C ALA A 10 1.59 3.88 5.01
N GLY A 11 2.87 3.89 4.69
CA GLY A 11 3.90 3.17 5.44
C GLY A 11 5.10 4.05 5.78
N GLN A 12 5.67 3.85 6.97
CA GLN A 12 6.94 4.43 7.37
C GLN A 12 8.10 3.66 6.72
N GLN A 13 8.82 4.34 5.84
CA GLN A 13 9.98 3.80 5.14
C GLN A 13 11.18 3.73 6.09
N ALA A 14 11.70 2.52 6.31
CA ALA A 14 12.73 2.26 7.33
C ALA A 14 14.04 3.02 7.04
N TYR A 15 14.46 3.03 5.78
CA TYR A 15 15.77 3.55 5.35
C TYR A 15 15.75 5.04 5.05
N HIS A 16 14.59 5.60 4.74
CA HIS A 16 14.49 6.94 4.21
C HIS A 16 13.87 7.95 5.18
N GLY A 17 13.29 7.50 6.29
CA GLY A 17 12.74 8.39 7.31
C GLY A 17 11.46 9.14 6.89
N TYR A 18 10.91 8.89 5.70
CA TYR A 18 9.64 9.47 5.24
C TYR A 18 8.49 8.47 5.27
N ILE A 19 7.27 8.99 5.18
CA ILE A 19 6.05 8.19 5.03
C ILE A 19 5.62 8.24 3.56
N SER A 20 5.33 7.10 2.96
CA SER A 20 4.89 7.01 1.57
C SER A 20 3.68 6.09 1.39
N GLY A 21 3.11 6.11 0.19
CA GLY A 21 2.22 5.05 -0.24
C GLY A 21 2.94 3.71 -0.38
N ILE A 22 2.13 2.68 -0.64
CA ILE A 22 2.56 1.31 -0.91
C ILE A 22 2.81 1.17 -2.42
N GLY A 23 3.95 0.58 -2.80
CA GLY A 23 4.31 0.28 -4.18
C GLY A 23 5.78 0.55 -4.50
N GLY A 24 6.30 -0.18 -5.49
CA GLY A 24 7.69 -0.10 -5.90
C GLY A 24 7.92 -0.04 -7.40
N LYS A 25 9.11 -0.45 -7.83
CA LYS A 25 9.56 -0.33 -9.22
C LYS A 25 9.04 -1.46 -10.09
N ARG A 26 8.66 -1.13 -11.32
CA ARG A 26 8.26 -2.11 -12.33
C ARG A 26 9.46 -2.97 -12.76
N ILE A 27 9.27 -4.28 -12.79
CA ILE A 27 10.22 -5.22 -13.40
C ILE A 27 10.05 -5.17 -14.92
N GLU A 28 11.14 -5.28 -15.67
CA GLU A 28 11.08 -5.27 -17.14
C GLU A 28 10.15 -6.36 -17.67
N GLY A 29 9.21 -5.98 -18.54
CA GLY A 29 8.19 -6.90 -19.09
C GLY A 29 6.97 -7.15 -18.19
N GLU A 30 6.94 -6.60 -16.97
CA GLU A 30 5.80 -6.72 -16.06
C GLU A 30 4.69 -5.69 -16.41
N GLU A 31 3.43 -6.14 -16.42
CA GLU A 31 2.27 -5.26 -16.54
C GLU A 31 2.08 -4.42 -15.27
N TYR A 32 1.63 -3.17 -15.39
CA TYR A 32 1.58 -2.25 -14.25
C TYR A 32 0.65 -2.73 -13.11
N PHE A 33 -0.43 -3.44 -13.43
CA PHE A 33 -1.30 -4.08 -12.43
C PHE A 33 -0.58 -5.21 -11.69
N ALA A 34 0.21 -6.01 -12.40
CA ALA A 34 0.97 -7.11 -11.80
C ALA A 34 2.04 -6.57 -10.85
N THR A 35 2.77 -5.53 -11.26
CA THR A 35 3.71 -4.81 -10.39
C THR A 35 3.02 -4.28 -9.15
N ALA A 36 1.91 -3.54 -9.30
CA ALA A 36 1.23 -2.94 -8.16
C ALA A 36 0.77 -4.00 -7.15
N TRP A 37 0.30 -5.15 -7.61
CA TRP A 37 -0.09 -6.25 -6.72
C TRP A 37 1.08 -6.96 -6.08
N ARG A 38 2.14 -7.27 -6.84
CA ARG A 38 3.36 -7.87 -6.30
C ARG A 38 3.93 -7.01 -5.17
N GLU A 39 4.16 -5.73 -5.44
CA GLU A 39 4.70 -4.77 -4.47
C GLU A 39 3.77 -4.63 -3.25
N THR A 40 2.46 -4.53 -3.47
CA THR A 40 1.50 -4.47 -2.35
C THR A 40 1.59 -5.71 -1.46
N ILE A 41 1.69 -6.90 -2.04
CA ILE A 41 1.75 -8.15 -1.30
C ILE A 41 3.09 -8.29 -0.56
N GLU A 42 4.20 -7.95 -1.22
CA GLU A 42 5.56 -7.97 -0.65
C GLU A 42 5.67 -7.00 0.53
N GLU A 43 5.27 -5.75 0.36
CA GLU A 43 5.35 -4.74 1.41
C GLU A 43 4.40 -5.02 2.58
N LEU A 44 3.18 -5.51 2.29
CA LEU A 44 2.20 -5.77 3.34
C LEU A 44 2.50 -7.06 4.11
N PHE A 45 2.98 -8.12 3.47
CA PHE A 45 3.03 -9.45 4.08
C PHE A 45 4.41 -10.14 4.02
N GLU A 46 5.30 -9.72 3.12
CA GLU A 46 6.55 -10.41 2.80
C GLU A 46 6.40 -11.95 2.76
N PRO A 47 5.62 -12.48 1.81
CA PRO A 47 5.46 -13.92 1.67
C PRO A 47 6.71 -14.54 1.07
N THR A 48 6.94 -15.83 1.34
CA THR A 48 8.02 -16.60 0.70
C THR A 48 7.77 -16.84 -0.80
N HIS A 49 6.50 -16.83 -1.22
CA HIS A 49 6.08 -17.00 -2.59
C HIS A 49 4.70 -16.35 -2.80
N ILE A 50 4.48 -15.74 -3.96
CA ILE A 50 3.19 -15.20 -4.38
C ILE A 50 2.56 -16.15 -5.40
N PRO A 51 1.49 -16.88 -5.03
CA PRO A 51 0.84 -17.83 -5.94
C PRO A 51 0.18 -17.13 -7.15
N ALA A 52 0.30 -17.72 -8.34
CA ALA A 52 -0.28 -17.14 -9.56
C ALA A 52 -1.83 -17.02 -9.51
N ASN A 53 -2.50 -17.95 -8.83
CA ASN A 53 -3.95 -17.93 -8.64
C ASN A 53 -4.42 -16.78 -7.74
N LEU A 54 -3.58 -16.29 -6.81
CA LEU A 54 -3.89 -15.09 -6.03
C LEU A 54 -4.07 -13.87 -6.95
N MET A 55 -3.18 -13.70 -7.92
CA MET A 55 -3.27 -12.59 -8.87
C MET A 55 -4.57 -12.65 -9.69
N ASN A 56 -4.98 -13.84 -10.10
CA ASN A 56 -6.24 -14.03 -10.84
C ASN A 56 -7.47 -13.66 -9.99
N GLU A 57 -7.48 -13.98 -8.69
CA GLU A 57 -8.58 -13.56 -7.81
C GLU A 57 -8.58 -12.05 -7.58
N LEU A 58 -7.42 -11.41 -7.44
CA LEU A 58 -7.32 -9.96 -7.25
C LEU A 58 -7.76 -9.17 -8.49
N GLN A 59 -7.57 -9.72 -9.69
CA GLN A 59 -8.07 -9.11 -10.93
C GLN A 59 -9.59 -8.96 -10.97
N SER A 60 -10.34 -9.71 -10.16
CA SER A 60 -11.80 -9.55 -10.06
C SER A 60 -12.23 -8.28 -9.32
N ILE A 61 -11.31 -7.60 -8.62
CA ILE A 61 -11.62 -6.39 -7.87
C ILE A 61 -11.17 -5.18 -8.70
N GLU A 62 -12.13 -4.43 -9.21
CA GLU A 62 -11.86 -3.27 -10.03
C GLU A 62 -11.28 -2.10 -9.20
N PRO A 63 -10.23 -1.41 -9.70
CA PRO A 63 -9.73 -0.22 -9.04
C PRO A 63 -10.75 0.91 -9.09
N ALA A 64 -10.82 1.70 -8.01
CA ALA A 64 -11.66 2.88 -7.98
C ALA A 64 -11.21 3.94 -8.99
N ARG A 65 -9.89 4.14 -9.13
CA ARG A 65 -9.27 5.00 -10.15
C ARG A 65 -7.85 4.53 -10.49
N VAL A 66 -7.41 4.80 -11.71
CA VAL A 66 -6.02 4.68 -12.15
C VAL A 66 -5.58 6.04 -12.67
N PHE A 67 -4.41 6.52 -12.23
CA PHE A 67 -3.87 7.82 -12.64
C PHE A 67 -2.38 7.75 -12.90
N GLY A 68 -1.88 8.64 -13.76
CA GLY A 68 -0.47 8.72 -14.15
C GLY A 68 -0.20 8.34 -15.60
N ARG A 69 0.98 8.74 -16.11
CA ARG A 69 1.49 8.36 -17.43
C ARG A 69 2.77 7.51 -17.28
N ASP A 70 3.79 8.07 -16.62
CA ASP A 70 5.07 7.38 -16.41
C ASP A 70 5.14 6.69 -15.04
N TYR A 71 4.51 7.30 -14.03
CA TYR A 71 4.29 6.69 -12.71
C TYR A 71 2.80 6.41 -12.53
N ILE A 72 2.43 5.13 -12.62
CA ILE A 72 1.03 4.70 -12.53
C ILE A 72 0.67 4.46 -11.07
N ILE A 73 -0.38 5.15 -10.61
CA ILE A 73 -0.97 4.94 -9.30
C ILE A 73 -2.34 4.31 -9.49
N ILE A 74 -2.49 3.14 -8.89
CA ILE A 74 -3.74 2.38 -8.85
C ILE A 74 -4.35 2.62 -7.48
N SER A 75 -5.58 3.09 -7.45
CA SER A 75 -6.28 3.41 -6.21
C SER A 75 -7.47 2.49 -5.98
N TYR A 76 -7.55 1.99 -4.75
CA TYR A 76 -8.66 1.21 -4.23
C TYR A 76 -9.19 1.89 -2.98
N LYS A 77 -10.47 1.69 -2.68
CA LYS A 77 -11.01 2.11 -1.40
C LYS A 77 -10.53 1.19 -0.26
N LEU A 78 -10.53 1.68 0.97
CA LEU A 78 -10.17 0.88 2.15
C LEU A 78 -11.15 -0.29 2.34
N GLU A 79 -12.42 -0.13 1.97
CA GLU A 79 -13.39 -1.23 2.00
C GLU A 79 -12.99 -2.34 1.00
N GLN A 80 -12.42 -1.98 -0.14
CA GLN A 80 -11.93 -2.98 -1.10
C GLN A 80 -10.70 -3.72 -0.55
N LEU A 81 -9.79 -3.02 0.14
CA LEU A 81 -8.68 -3.68 0.84
C LEU A 81 -9.20 -4.65 1.91
N GLN A 82 -10.22 -4.23 2.66
CA GLN A 82 -10.90 -5.05 3.66
C GLN A 82 -11.49 -6.34 3.05
N ASP A 83 -12.05 -6.26 1.84
CA ASP A 83 -12.53 -7.43 1.08
C ASP A 83 -11.40 -8.30 0.50
N MET A 84 -10.22 -7.71 0.24
CA MET A 84 -9.03 -8.43 -0.23
C MET A 84 -8.34 -9.23 0.88
N LEU A 85 -8.43 -8.82 2.15
CA LEU A 85 -7.74 -9.53 3.26
C LEU A 85 -8.11 -11.02 3.35
N PRO A 86 -9.39 -11.43 3.25
CA PRO A 86 -9.75 -12.84 3.15
C PRO A 86 -9.16 -13.56 1.92
N ILE A 87 -9.04 -12.89 0.77
CA ILE A 87 -8.41 -13.44 -0.43
C ILE A 87 -6.93 -13.70 -0.14
N PHE A 88 -6.20 -12.68 0.35
CA PHE A 88 -4.79 -12.84 0.71
C PHE A 88 -4.59 -13.97 1.70
N LYS A 89 -5.41 -14.07 2.76
CA LYS A 89 -5.31 -15.16 3.76
C LYS A 89 -5.42 -16.56 3.15
N ARG A 90 -6.26 -16.76 2.13
CA ARG A 90 -6.44 -18.08 1.50
C ARG A 90 -5.18 -18.54 0.77
N HIS A 91 -4.38 -17.60 0.27
CA HIS A 91 -3.21 -17.88 -0.58
C HIS A 91 -1.88 -17.70 0.13
N LEU A 92 -1.81 -16.78 1.09
CA LEU A 92 -0.61 -16.45 1.83
C LEU A 92 -0.69 -17.13 3.20
N VAL A 93 0.06 -18.22 3.35
CA VAL A 93 0.01 -19.07 4.55
C VAL A 93 0.80 -18.44 5.71
N ASN A 94 1.90 -17.75 5.40
CA ASN A 94 2.82 -17.18 6.39
C ASN A 94 3.19 -15.75 6.01
N SER A 95 3.36 -14.90 7.03
CA SER A 95 3.91 -13.55 6.91
C SER A 95 4.85 -13.31 8.09
N LYS A 96 6.04 -12.75 7.84
CA LYS A 96 6.92 -12.36 8.97
C LYS A 96 6.40 -11.14 9.72
N PHE A 97 5.47 -10.40 9.12
CA PHE A 97 4.91 -9.18 9.69
C PHE A 97 3.71 -9.42 10.61
N TYR A 98 3.16 -10.64 10.66
CA TYR A 98 2.00 -10.91 11.51
C TYR A 98 2.09 -12.30 12.15
N ARG A 99 1.72 -12.39 13.44
CA ARG A 99 1.57 -13.69 14.12
C ARG A 99 0.33 -14.44 13.64
N GLU A 100 -0.73 -13.68 13.34
CA GLU A 100 -2.00 -14.17 12.80
C GLU A 100 -2.34 -13.31 11.58
N PHE A 101 -2.82 -13.94 10.50
CA PHE A 101 -3.13 -13.21 9.27
C PHE A 101 -4.22 -12.15 9.53
N PRO A 102 -3.97 -10.86 9.20
CA PRO A 102 -4.92 -9.79 9.48
C PRO A 102 -6.14 -9.91 8.58
N LEU A 103 -7.33 -9.86 9.20
CA LEU A 103 -8.62 -9.90 8.49
C LEU A 103 -9.39 -8.59 8.60
N THR A 104 -8.82 -7.58 9.24
CA THR A 104 -9.37 -6.22 9.29
C THR A 104 -8.28 -5.18 9.03
N ILE A 105 -8.66 -3.98 8.58
CA ILE A 105 -7.70 -2.86 8.45
C ILE A 105 -7.03 -2.55 9.80
N SER A 106 -7.79 -2.60 10.90
CA SER A 106 -7.24 -2.41 12.24
C SER A 106 -6.20 -3.47 12.60
N ASP A 107 -6.46 -4.75 12.29
CA ASP A 107 -5.46 -5.82 12.50
C ASP A 107 -4.22 -5.61 11.63
N LEU A 108 -4.43 -5.27 10.34
CA LEU A 108 -3.35 -5.02 9.39
C LEU A 108 -2.39 -3.94 9.92
N ILE A 109 -2.91 -2.90 10.55
CA ILE A 109 -2.11 -1.81 11.08
C ILE A 109 -1.54 -2.14 12.47
N LEU A 110 -2.41 -2.49 13.42
CA LEU A 110 -2.06 -2.53 14.84
C LEU A 110 -1.34 -3.81 15.28
N LYS A 111 -1.53 -4.92 14.55
CA LYS A 111 -0.88 -6.21 14.86
C LYS A 111 0.39 -6.45 14.06
N ARG A 112 0.83 -5.47 13.27
CA ARG A 112 2.07 -5.56 12.49
C ARG A 112 3.28 -5.66 13.42
N ILE A 113 4.09 -6.68 13.22
CA ILE A 113 5.39 -6.87 13.88
C ILE A 113 6.40 -5.97 13.19
N ILE A 114 7.06 -5.12 13.96
CA ILE A 114 8.14 -4.27 13.46
C ILE A 114 9.37 -5.11 13.19
N VAL A 115 9.74 -5.23 11.92
CA VAL A 115 10.93 -5.92 11.45
C VAL A 115 11.93 -4.88 10.92
N ARG A 116 13.17 -4.88 11.42
CA ARG A 116 14.13 -3.77 11.23
C ARG A 116 14.61 -3.61 9.79
N ASP A 117 14.70 -4.70 9.05
CA ASP A 117 15.15 -4.79 7.66
C ASP A 117 13.99 -4.75 6.64
N ALA A 118 12.75 -4.57 7.12
CA ALA A 118 11.61 -4.38 6.23
C ALA A 118 11.63 -2.99 5.60
N GLU A 119 11.24 -2.89 4.33
CA GLU A 119 11.07 -1.60 3.64
C GLU A 119 10.08 -0.71 4.40
N ILE A 120 8.89 -1.25 4.71
CA ILE A 120 7.88 -0.61 5.53
C ILE A 120 7.86 -1.23 6.93
N THR A 121 8.20 -0.41 7.93
CA THR A 121 8.18 -0.82 9.34
C THR A 121 6.79 -0.71 9.95
N HIS A 122 6.18 0.47 9.86
CA HIS A 122 4.87 0.79 10.41
C HIS A 122 3.90 1.09 9.28
N LEU A 123 2.65 0.64 9.42
CA LEU A 123 1.54 1.13 8.60
C LEU A 123 0.79 2.21 9.39
N CYS A 124 0.23 3.18 8.69
CA CYS A 124 -0.57 4.24 9.30
C CYS A 124 -1.68 4.71 8.35
N LEU A 125 -2.73 5.28 8.96
CA LEU A 125 -3.73 6.05 8.23
C LEU A 125 -3.37 7.51 8.35
N LEU A 126 -3.05 8.15 7.23
CA LEU A 126 -2.85 9.59 7.17
C LEU A 126 -4.18 10.27 6.83
N PRO A 127 -4.52 11.39 7.48
CA PRO A 127 -5.70 12.15 7.12
C PRO A 127 -5.56 12.69 5.69
N LYS A 128 -6.61 12.51 4.90
CA LYS A 128 -6.74 13.11 3.59
C LYS A 128 -7.15 14.57 3.79
N VAL A 129 -6.21 15.48 3.59
CA VAL A 129 -6.46 16.91 3.72
C VAL A 129 -6.83 17.47 2.36
N GLU A 130 -8.05 17.98 2.24
CA GLU A 130 -8.53 18.69 1.04
C GLU A 130 -8.53 20.20 1.28
N ASN A 131 -8.46 20.98 0.21
CA ASN A 131 -8.50 22.45 0.26
C ASN A 131 -7.42 23.09 1.13
N ILE A 132 -6.21 22.53 1.15
CA ILE A 132 -5.07 23.10 1.89
C ILE A 132 -4.79 24.50 1.37
N ARG A 133 -4.93 25.49 2.25
CA ARG A 133 -4.42 26.84 2.02
C ARG A 133 -3.06 26.94 2.69
N VAL A 134 -2.01 26.81 1.89
CA VAL A 134 -0.65 27.10 2.33
C VAL A 134 -0.52 28.61 2.42
N HIS A 135 -0.17 29.13 3.60
CA HIS A 135 0.10 30.56 3.73
C HIS A 135 1.28 30.93 2.83
N LYS A 136 1.21 32.11 2.19
CA LYS A 136 2.15 32.52 1.13
C LYS A 136 3.63 32.37 1.51
N ASP A 137 3.96 32.58 2.79
CA ASP A 137 5.33 32.51 3.31
C ASP A 137 5.89 31.08 3.38
N PHE A 138 5.03 30.06 3.35
CA PHE A 138 5.41 28.63 3.42
C PHE A 138 5.21 27.89 2.09
N VAL A 139 4.82 28.58 1.01
CA VAL A 139 4.61 27.93 -0.29
C VAL A 139 5.91 27.29 -0.80
N GLY A 140 7.05 27.97 -0.61
CA GLY A 140 8.37 27.46 -1.00
C GLY A 140 8.72 26.13 -0.34
N ASP A 141 8.30 25.93 0.92
CA ASP A 141 8.63 24.74 1.70
C ASP A 141 7.90 23.47 1.21
N VAL A 142 6.76 23.64 0.54
CA VAL A 142 5.95 22.53 0.01
C VAL A 142 6.13 22.33 -1.50
N THR A 143 6.62 23.32 -2.23
CA THR A 143 6.85 23.22 -3.69
C THR A 143 8.29 22.93 -4.08
N ALA A 144 9.25 23.03 -3.15
CA ALA A 144 10.67 22.75 -3.42
C ALA A 144 10.95 21.24 -3.38
N SER A 145 10.55 20.53 -4.44
CA SER A 145 11.08 19.19 -4.79
C SER A 145 10.82 18.94 -6.28
N THR A 146 11.66 19.53 -7.12
CA THR A 146 11.89 19.10 -8.52
C THR A 146 13.39 19.09 -8.77
#